data_AF-A0A1H6E230-F1
#
_entry.id   AF-A0A1H6E230-F1
#
_cell.length_a   1.000
_cell.length_b   1.000
_cell.length_c   1.000
_cell.angle_alpha   90.00
_cell.angle_beta   90.00
_cell.angle_gamma   90.00
#
_symmetry.space_group_name_H-M   'P 1'
#
loop_
_entity.id
_entity.type
_entity.pdbx_description
1 polymer ?
#
loop_
_entity_poly.entity_id
_entity_poly.type
_entity_poly.pdbx_seq_one_letter_code
_entity_poly.pdbx_strand_id
1 'polypeptide(L)'
;MPRATRIARTSREGVLLLEEHRDREIDELWLDHDLGGDDSIMPVVAVLERAAFDGRPFRIGMIFVHSADPSGAETVVRVLKRWNYPVRRATA
;
A
#
# COMPACT_ATOMS: atom_id res chain seq x y z
N MET A 1 11.65 18.66 8.16
CA MET A 1 10.19 18.90 8.10
C MET A 1 9.52 17.86 8.97
N PRO A 2 8.47 18.19 9.74
CA PRO A 2 7.74 17.15 10.48
C PRO A 2 7.20 16.15 9.46
N ARG A 3 7.46 14.86 9.66
CA ARG A 3 6.86 13.76 8.90
C ARG A 3 5.35 13.88 9.08
N ALA A 4 4.66 14.41 8.08
CA ALA A 4 3.22 14.59 8.15
C ALA A 4 2.56 13.28 7.76
N THR A 5 2.00 12.56 8.72
CA THR A 5 1.19 11.37 8.46
C THR A 5 -0.03 11.78 7.65
N ARG A 6 -0.18 11.22 6.45
CA ARG A 6 -1.37 11.36 5.61
C ARG A 6 -2.18 10.08 5.71
N ILE A 7 -3.48 10.21 5.92
CA ILE A 7 -4.38 9.07 6.16
C ILE A 7 -5.48 9.11 5.12
N ALA A 8 -5.66 8.00 4.42
CA ALA A 8 -6.82 7.71 3.59
C ALA A 8 -7.69 6.67 4.30
N ARG A 9 -9.00 6.86 4.30
CA ARG A 9 -9.96 5.96 4.99
C ARG A 9 -10.68 5.01 4.03
N THR A 10 -10.50 5.21 2.73
CA THR A 10 -11.05 4.37 1.66
C THR A 10 -9.97 4.07 0.63
N SER A 11 -10.15 3.01 -0.15
CA SER A 11 -9.21 2.67 -1.22
C SER A 11 -9.12 3.78 -2.28
N ARG A 12 -10.24 4.46 -2.57
CA ARG A 12 -10.29 5.61 -3.49
C ARG A 12 -9.43 6.76 -2.99
N GLU A 13 -9.56 7.15 -1.73
CA GLU A 13 -8.71 8.17 -1.13
C GLU A 13 -7.24 7.73 -1.12
N GLY A 14 -6.99 6.44 -0.89
CA GLY A 14 -5.63 5.87 -0.88
C GLY A 14 -4.97 5.95 -2.25
N VAL A 15 -5.72 5.66 -3.33
CA VAL A 15 -5.23 5.80 -4.71
C VAL A 15 -4.88 7.26 -5.01
N LEU A 16 -5.77 8.21 -4.68
CA LEU A 16 -5.51 9.63 -4.91
C LEU A 16 -4.28 10.11 -4.14
N LEU A 17 -4.19 9.75 -2.86
CA LEU A 17 -3.06 10.12 -2.02
C LEU A 17 -1.74 9.53 -2.54
N LEU A 18 -1.77 8.30 -3.03
CA LEU A 18 -0.59 7.65 -3.60
C LEU A 18 -0.14 8.37 -4.88
N GLU A 19 -1.06 8.73 -5.77
CA GLU A 19 -0.76 9.51 -6.98
C GLU A 19 -0.22 10.91 -6.67
N GLU A 20 -0.73 11.59 -5.63
CA GLU A 20 -0.16 12.86 -5.16
C GLU A 20 1.32 12.72 -4.72
N HIS A 21 1.74 11.52 -4.32
CA HIS A 21 3.10 11.20 -3.90
C HIS A 21 3.92 10.50 -4.98
N ARG A 22 3.44 10.48 -6.24
CA ARG A 22 4.06 9.72 -7.33
C ARG A 22 5.56 9.95 -7.49
N ASP A 23 5.98 11.20 -7.43
CA ASP A 23 7.38 11.60 -7.61
C ASP A 23 8.10 11.88 -6.28
N ARG A 24 7.49 11.53 -5.15
CA ARG A 24 8.05 11.71 -3.80
C ARG A 24 8.48 10.38 -3.19
N GLU A 25 9.39 10.46 -2.24
CA GLU A 25 9.76 9.29 -1.42
C GLU A 25 8.75 9.14 -0.28
N ILE A 26 8.30 7.91 -0.09
CA ILE A 26 7.42 7.50 1.00
C ILE A 26 8.27 6.66 1.95
N ASP A 27 8.56 7.18 3.14
CA ASP A 27 9.33 6.43 4.14
C ASP A 27 8.62 5.12 4.52
N GLU A 28 7.33 5.22 4.84
CA GLU A 28 6.49 4.11 5.27
C GLU A 28 5.10 4.22 4.65
N LEU A 29 4.58 3.09 4.16
CA LEU A 29 3.21 2.93 3.68
C LEU A 29 2.51 1.87 4.52
N TRP A 30 1.44 2.26 5.18
CA TRP A 30 0.62 1.37 6.01
C TRP A 30 -0.68 1.04 5.26
N LEU A 31 -0.91 -0.25 5.07
CA LEU A 31 -2.03 -0.79 4.30
C LEU A 31 -2.91 -1.61 5.24
N ASP A 32 -4.14 -1.16 5.49
CA ASP A 32 -5.15 -1.97 6.15
C ASP A 32 -6.02 -2.63 5.08
N HIS A 33 -5.99 -3.96 5.03
CA HIS A 33 -6.71 -4.72 4.01
C HIS A 33 -8.24 -4.55 4.15
N ASP A 34 -8.71 -4.43 5.39
CA ASP A 34 -10.13 -4.52 5.74
C ASP A 34 -10.72 -3.14 6.02
N LEU A 35 -10.87 -2.33 4.98
CA LEU A 35 -11.38 -0.95 5.08
C LEU A 35 -12.89 -0.86 5.41
N GLY A 36 -13.59 -2.00 5.38
CA GLY A 36 -14.99 -2.13 5.76
C GLY A 36 -15.97 -1.96 4.60
N GLY A 37 -17.19 -2.45 4.78
CA GLY A 37 -18.15 -2.57 3.69
C GLY A 37 -17.64 -3.51 2.59
N ASP A 38 -17.81 -3.13 1.33
CA ASP A 38 -17.24 -3.82 0.17
C ASP A 38 -15.85 -3.27 -0.23
N ASP A 39 -15.27 -2.36 0.58
CA ASP A 39 -13.99 -1.73 0.30
C ASP A 39 -12.82 -2.54 0.87
N SER A 40 -11.74 -2.64 0.11
CA SER A 40 -10.51 -3.30 0.52
C SER A 40 -9.30 -2.55 -0.03
N ILE A 41 -8.11 -2.85 0.47
CA ILE A 41 -6.89 -2.16 -0.01
C ILE A 41 -6.49 -2.51 -1.45
N MET A 42 -7.13 -3.50 -2.06
CA MET A 42 -6.72 -4.05 -3.36
C MET A 42 -6.60 -3.03 -4.50
N PRO A 43 -7.44 -1.98 -4.62
CA PRO A 43 -7.23 -0.94 -5.62
C PRO A 43 -5.90 -0.17 -5.46
N VAL A 44 -5.46 0.09 -4.22
CA VAL A 44 -4.15 0.71 -3.95
C VAL A 44 -3.02 -0.24 -4.35
N VAL A 45 -3.16 -1.53 -4.01
CA VAL A 45 -2.19 -2.57 -4.40
C VAL A 45 -2.08 -2.68 -5.93
N ALA A 46 -3.20 -2.60 -6.65
CA ALA A 46 -3.23 -2.63 -8.12
C ALA A 46 -2.48 -1.44 -8.74
N VAL A 47 -2.56 -0.25 -8.15
CA VAL A 47 -1.78 0.92 -8.60
C VAL A 47 -0.28 0.70 -8.39
N LEU A 48 0.13 0.16 -7.24
CA LEU A 48 1.54 -0.16 -6.96
C LEU A 48 2.10 -1.21 -7.93
N GLU A 49 1.32 -2.26 -8.20
CA GLU A 49 1.65 -3.31 -9.18
C GLU A 49 1.75 -2.72 -10.58
N ARG A 50 0.76 -1.94 -11.02
CA ARG A 50 0.76 -1.33 -12.35
C ARG A 50 1.96 -0.41 -12.55
N ALA A 51 2.27 0.41 -11.55
CA ALA A 51 3.44 1.28 -11.57
C ALA A 51 4.76 0.50 -11.70
N ALA A 52 4.89 -0.61 -10.97
CA ALA A 52 6.07 -1.47 -11.06
C ALA A 52 6.15 -2.19 -12.42
N PHE A 53 5.03 -2.68 -12.95
CA PHE A 53 4.92 -3.27 -14.28
C PHE A 53 5.33 -2.28 -15.37
N ASP A 54 4.89 -1.02 -15.27
CA ASP A 54 5.22 0.06 -16.21
C ASP A 54 6.68 0.57 -16.06
N GLY A 55 7.51 -0.09 -15.24
CA GLY A 55 8.92 0.27 -15.02
C GLY A 55 9.12 1.54 -14.19
N ARG A 56 8.08 2.01 -13.51
CA ARG A 56 8.10 3.21 -12.67
C ARG A 56 7.54 2.88 -11.28
N PRO A 57 8.14 1.98 -10.49
CA PRO A 57 7.65 1.66 -9.15
C PRO A 57 7.69 2.90 -8.25
N PHE A 58 6.82 2.94 -7.24
CA PHE A 58 6.88 3.99 -6.22
C PHE A 58 8.14 3.83 -5.36
N ARG A 59 8.71 4.95 -4.92
CA ARG A 59 9.87 4.95 -4.02
C ARG A 59 9.37 4.84 -2.58
N ILE A 60 9.30 3.61 -2.08
CA ILE A 60 8.76 3.29 -0.75
C ILE A 60 9.82 2.59 0.09
N GLY A 61 10.10 3.10 1.29
CA GLY A 61 11.08 2.52 2.21
C GLY A 61 10.61 1.23 2.87
N MET A 62 9.38 1.20 3.40
CA MET A 62 8.74 0.00 3.95
C MET A 62 7.23 0.02 3.78
N ILE A 63 6.64 -1.12 3.42
CA ILE A 63 5.20 -1.34 3.40
C ILE A 63 4.81 -2.26 4.56
N PHE A 64 3.88 -1.84 5.38
CA PHE A 64 3.29 -2.63 6.46
C PHE A 64 1.85 -3.00 6.08
N VAL A 65 1.54 -4.29 6.12
CA VAL A 65 0.20 -4.80 5.83
C VAL A 65 -0.46 -5.25 7.14
N HIS A 66 -1.56 -4.61 7.49
CA HIS A 66 -2.45 -4.98 8.57
C HIS A 66 -3.75 -5.58 7.98
N SER A 67 -4.28 -6.60 8.64
CA SER A 67 -5.55 -7.22 8.27
C SER A 67 -6.06 -8.12 9.39
N ALA A 68 -7.37 -8.12 9.58
CA ALA A 68 -8.11 -9.10 10.35
C ALA A 68 -8.26 -10.44 9.59
N ASP A 69 -8.14 -10.45 8.26
CA ASP A 69 -8.09 -11.65 7.41
C ASP A 69 -6.63 -12.05 7.09
N PRO A 70 -6.12 -13.15 7.67
CA PRO A 70 -4.77 -13.63 7.38
C PRO A 70 -4.51 -13.92 5.90
N SER A 71 -5.53 -14.40 5.17
CA SER A 71 -5.40 -14.76 3.75
C SER A 71 -5.33 -13.52 2.86
N GLY A 72 -6.10 -12.49 3.17
CA GLY A 72 -6.03 -11.16 2.55
C GLY A 72 -4.64 -10.53 2.72
N ALA A 73 -4.12 -10.50 3.94
CA ALA A 73 -2.77 -9.99 4.21
C ALA A 73 -1.68 -10.76 3.44
N GLU A 74 -1.73 -12.10 3.44
CA GLU A 74 -0.75 -12.90 2.69
C GLU A 74 -0.78 -12.65 1.19
N THR A 75 -1.97 -12.42 0.63
CA THR A 75 -2.15 -12.10 -0.78
C THR A 75 -1.47 -10.77 -1.12
N VAL A 76 -1.73 -9.72 -0.34
CA VAL A 76 -1.11 -8.39 -0.52
C VAL A 76 0.41 -8.47 -0.41
N VAL A 77 0.92 -9.14 0.63
CA VAL A 77 2.37 -9.31 0.84
C VAL A 77 2.99 -10.05 -0.36
N ARG A 78 2.36 -11.12 -0.85
CA ARG A 78 2.87 -11.90 -1.99
C ARG A 78 2.95 -11.07 -3.26
N VAL A 79 1.91 -10.30 -3.58
CA VAL A 79 1.87 -9.43 -4.76
C VAL A 79 2.98 -8.39 -4.68
N LEU A 80 3.11 -7.69 -3.55
CA LEU A 80 4.10 -6.62 -3.42
C LEU A 80 5.55 -7.15 -3.42
N LYS A 81 5.79 -8.33 -2.82
CA LYS A 81 7.10 -9.00 -2.89
C LYS A 81 7.49 -9.37 -4.32
N ARG A 82 6.54 -9.82 -5.15
CA ARG A 82 6.79 -10.13 -6.57
C ARG A 82 7.37 -8.94 -7.34
N TRP A 83 6.98 -7.73 -6.95
CA TRP A 83 7.42 -6.47 -7.54
C TRP A 83 8.61 -5.83 -6.81
N ASN A 84 9.29 -6.59 -5.94
CA ASN A 84 10.46 -6.13 -5.18
C ASN A 84 10.19 -4.98 -4.20
N TYR A 85 8.92 -4.71 -3.85
CA TYR A 85 8.64 -3.74 -2.79
C TYR A 85 9.07 -4.32 -1.42
N PRO A 86 9.69 -3.51 -0.54
CA PRO A 86 9.99 -3.90 0.82
C PRO A 86 8.69 -3.97 1.62
N VAL A 87 8.19 -5.17 1.89
CA VAL A 87 6.88 -5.38 2.53
C VAL A 87 6.93 -6.42 3.65
N ARG A 88 6.22 -6.15 4.74
CA ARG A 88 6.05 -7.05 5.90
C ARG A 88 4.61 -7.01 6.39
N ARG A 89 4.16 -8.10 6.99
CA ARG A 89 2.93 -8.08 7.78
C ARG A 89 3.19 -7.34 9.09
N ALA A 90 2.30 -6.42 9.46
CA ALA A 90 2.29 -5.88 10.80
C ALA A 90 1.70 -6.93 11.75
N THR A 91 2.46 -7.34 12.76
CA THR A 91 1.95 -8.14 13.86
C THR A 91 1.50 -7.17 14.96
N ALA A 92 0.24 -7.28 15.39
CA ALA A 92 -0.23 -6.65 16.62
C ALA A 92 0.50 -7.21 17.85
#